data_AF-A0A8T3X9H3-F1
#
_entry.id   AF-A0A8T3X9H3-F1
#
_cell.length_a   1.000
_cell.length_b   1.000
_cell.length_c   1.000
_cell.angle_alpha   90.00
_cell.angle_beta   90.00
_cell.angle_gamma   90.00
#
_symmetry.space_group_name_H-M   'P 1'
#
loop_
_entity.id
_entity.type
_entity.pdbx_description
1 polymer ?
#
loop_
_entity_poly.entity_id
_entity_poly.type
_entity_poly.pdbx_seq_one_letter_code
_entity_poly.pdbx_strand_id
1 'polypeptide(L)' 'MPRIGEGFGTINAFLLTLLIILGVSFFLILLGLVYFVINLWIVKFGSALLGYSPDSNFAILAAALLTVAGIVGGTWMRR' A
#
# COMPACT_ATOMS: atom_id res chain seq x y z
N MET A 1 -42.07 -10.69 -17.60
CA MET A 1 -42.37 -11.07 -16.20
C MET A 1 -41.05 -11.15 -15.44
N PRO A 2 -40.77 -10.25 -14.48
CA PRO A 2 -39.54 -10.32 -13.69
C PRO A 2 -39.62 -11.53 -12.73
N ARG A 3 -38.58 -12.37 -12.72
CA ARG A 3 -38.52 -13.61 -11.93
C ARG A 3 -38.22 -13.24 -10.48
N ILE A 4 -39.07 -13.65 -9.55
CA ILE A 4 -39.00 -13.34 -8.09
C ILE A 4 -37.71 -13.88 -7.40
N GLY A 5 -36.76 -14.45 -8.14
CA GLY A 5 -35.45 -14.91 -7.66
C GLY A 5 -34.24 -14.03 -8.02
N GLU A 6 -34.38 -12.99 -8.85
CA GLU A 6 -33.23 -12.20 -9.32
C GLU A 6 -32.70 -11.19 -8.29
N GLY A 7 -33.55 -10.75 -7.35
CA GLY A 7 -33.17 -9.81 -6.29
C GLY A 7 -32.29 -10.41 -5.19
N PHE A 8 -32.49 -11.68 -4.83
CA PHE A 8 -31.68 -12.34 -3.79
C PHE A 8 -30.29 -12.76 -4.28
N GLY A 9 -30.18 -13.15 -5.56
CA GLY A 9 -28.89 -13.46 -6.18
C GLY A 9 -27.99 -12.23 -6.33
N THR A 10 -28.57 -11.08 -6.62
CA THR A 10 -27.84 -9.80 -6.78
C THR A 10 -27.38 -9.21 -5.44
N ILE A 11 -28.18 -9.32 -4.36
CA ILE A 11 -27.77 -8.90 -3.02
C ILE A 11 -26.58 -9.74 -2.52
N ASN A 12 -26.62 -11.06 -2.70
CA ASN A 12 -25.51 -11.94 -2.30
C ASN A 12 -24.24 -11.67 -3.12
N ALA A 13 -24.38 -11.41 -4.43
CA ALA A 13 -23.27 -11.02 -5.29
C ALA A 13 -22.65 -9.67 -4.88
N PHE A 14 -23.49 -8.70 -4.48
CA PHE A 14 -23.03 -7.41 -3.98
C PHE A 14 -22.23 -7.56 -2.68
N LEU A 15 -22.76 -8.29 -1.69
CA LEU A 15 -22.07 -8.51 -0.40
C LEU A 15 -20.73 -9.24 -0.59
N LEU A 16 -20.68 -10.24 -1.47
CA LEU A 16 -19.45 -10.95 -1.80
C LEU A 16 -18.41 -10.03 -2.47
N THR A 17 -18.84 -9.19 -3.41
CA THR A 17 -17.97 -8.21 -4.07
C THR A 17 -17.42 -7.18 -3.06
N LEU A 18 -18.26 -6.69 -2.16
CA LEU A 18 -17.87 -5.74 -1.12
C LEU A 18 -16.83 -6.36 -0.16
N LEU A 19 -17.02 -7.62 0.22
CA LEU A 19 -16.08 -8.35 1.08
C LEU A 19 -14.73 -8.57 0.37
N ILE A 20 -14.75 -8.91 -0.92
CA ILE A 20 -13.53 -9.05 -1.72
C ILE A 20 -12.78 -7.72 -1.81
N ILE A 21 -13.46 -6.62 -2.11
CA ILE A 21 -12.84 -5.29 -2.20
C ILE A 21 -12.19 -4.93 -0.86
N LEU A 22 -12.91 -5.13 0.26
CA LEU A 22 -12.37 -4.93 1.61
C LEU A 22 -11.11 -5.76 1.85
N GLY A 23 -11.13 -7.05 1.49
CA GLY A 23 -9.99 -7.95 1.64
C GLY A 23 -8.78 -7.52 0.80
N VAL A 24 -9.01 -7.15 -0.45
CA VAL A 24 -7.97 -6.67 -1.37
C VAL A 24 -7.39 -5.35 -0.89
N SER A 25 -8.23 -4.39 -0.48
CA SER A 25 -7.78 -3.11 0.07
C SER A 25 -6.93 -3.31 1.33
N PHE A 26 -7.35 -4.19 2.24
CA PHE A 26 -6.57 -4.51 3.43
C PHE A 26 -5.19 -5.09 3.06
N PHE A 27 -5.15 -6.02 2.10
CA PHE A 27 -3.90 -6.59 1.63
C PHE A 27 -2.98 -5.55 0.97
N LEU A 28 -3.53 -4.64 0.17
CA LEU A 28 -2.78 -3.55 -0.45
C LEU A 28 -2.20 -2.57 0.57
N ILE A 29 -2.93 -2.27 1.65
CA ILE A 29 -2.44 -1.45 2.76
C ILE A 29 -1.26 -2.13 3.45
N LEU A 30 -1.37 -3.43 3.74
CA LEU A 30 -0.26 -4.19 4.33
C LEU A 30 0.98 -4.20 3.42
N LEU A 31 0.79 -4.38 2.12
CA LEU A 31 1.89 -4.36 1.16
C LEU A 31 2.59 -2.98 1.14
N GLY A 32 1.82 -1.90 1.16
CA GLY A 32 2.35 -0.53 1.27
C GLY A 32 3.13 -0.30 2.56
N LEU A 33 2.64 -0.83 3.69
CA LEU A 33 3.32 -0.75 4.98
C LEU A 33 4.67 -1.49 4.95
N VAL A 34 4.71 -2.71 4.41
CA VAL A 34 5.95 -3.48 4.27
C VAL A 34 6.97 -2.71 3.43
N TYR A 35 6.53 -2.13 2.31
CA TYR A 35 7.39 -1.33 1.44
C TYR A 35 7.95 -0.10 2.16
N PHE A 36 7.14 0.59 2.95
CA PHE A 36 7.59 1.71 3.78
C PHE A 36 8.63 1.29 4.82
N VAL A 37 8.43 0.16 5.51
CA VAL A 37 9.38 -0.37 6.51
C VAL A 37 10.73 -0.70 5.87
N ILE A 38 10.72 -1.29 4.66
CA ILE A 38 11.94 -1.55 3.91
C ILE A 38 12.69 -0.24 3.60
N ASN A 39 11.98 0.80 3.15
CA ASN A 39 12.60 2.11 2.88
C ASN A 39 13.18 2.74 4.16
N LEU A 40 12.52 2.58 5.30
CA LEU A 40 13.02 3.05 6.59
C LEU A 40 14.31 2.32 6.99
N TRP A 41 14.36 1.01 6.74
CA TRP A 41 15.59 0.22 6.88
C TRP A 41 16.71 0.72 5.98
N ILE A 42 16.41 1.01 4.71
CA ILE A 42 17.40 1.56 3.76
C ILE A 42 17.97 2.89 4.27
N VAL A 43 17.11 3.81 4.76
CA VAL A 43 17.56 5.10 5.30
C VAL A 43 18.44 4.92 6.55
N LYS A 44 18.02 4.05 7.47
CA LYS A 44 18.80 3.76 8.69
C LYS A 44 20.14 3.09 8.39
N PHE A 45 20.14 2.13 7.47
CA PHE A 45 21.36 1.43 7.07
C PHE A 45 22.32 2.36 6.30
N GLY A 46 21.80 3.14 5.36
CA GLY A 46 22.59 4.11 4.59
C GLY A 46 23.20 5.19 5.48
N SER A 47 22.47 5.69 6.46
CA SER A 47 23.00 6.67 7.43
C SER A 47 24.04 6.06 8.37
N ALA A 48 23.83 4.82 8.83
CA ALA A 48 24.81 4.11 9.64
C ALA A 48 26.14 3.90 8.89
N LEU A 49 26.09 3.59 7.59
CA LEU A 49 27.28 3.49 6.73
C LEU A 49 28.02 4.82 6.58
N LEU A 50 27.28 5.93 6.62
CA LEU A 50 27.84 7.28 6.55
C LEU A 50 28.32 7.80 7.92
N GLY A 51 28.21 6.99 8.98
CA GLY A 51 28.62 7.35 10.34
C GLY A 51 27.75 8.44 10.98
N TYR A 52 26.56 8.69 10.43
CA TYR A 52 25.62 9.70 10.93
C TYR A 52 24.37 9.02 11.51
N SER A 53 23.86 9.55 12.63
CA SER A 53 22.61 9.10 13.23
C SER A 53 21.53 10.15 12.98
N PRO A 54 20.68 9.98 11.95
CA PRO A 54 19.60 10.92 11.67
C PRO A 54 18.56 10.89 12.79
N ASP A 55 17.96 12.06 13.03
CA ASP A 55 16.78 12.14 13.87
C ASP A 55 15.68 11.18 13.38
N SER A 56 14.94 10.59 14.32
CA SER A 56 13.91 9.60 14.00
C SER A 56 12.82 10.18 13.11
N ASN A 57 12.43 11.45 13.30
CA ASN A 57 11.43 12.10 12.47
C ASN A 57 11.95 12.29 11.04
N PHE A 58 13.23 12.63 10.89
CA PHE A 58 13.86 12.75 9.58
C PHE A 58 13.92 11.41 8.85
N ALA A 59 14.30 10.33 9.54
CA ALA A 59 14.36 9.00 8.93
C ALA A 59 12.98 8.53 8.42
N ILE A 60 11.92 8.81 9.19
CA ILE A 60 10.53 8.51 8.82
C ILE A 60 10.10 9.35 7.60
N LEU A 61 10.39 10.65 7.60
CA LEU A 61 10.06 11.54 6.49
C LEU A 61 10.78 11.12 5.20
N ALA A 62 12.07 10.82 5.29
CA ALA A 62 12.87 10.35 4.16
C ALA A 62 12.32 9.03 3.60
N ALA A 63 11.99 8.07 4.47
CA ALA A 63 11.37 6.81 4.06
C ALA A 63 10.00 7.01 3.38
N ALA A 64 9.20 7.97 3.86
CA ALA A 64 7.91 8.31 3.27
C ALA A 64 8.09 8.90 1.87
N LEU A 65 9.03 9.84 1.71
CA LEU A 65 9.36 10.44 0.42
C LEU A 65 9.89 9.41 -0.58
N LEU A 66 10.78 8.51 -0.15
CA LEU A 66 11.26 7.41 -0.99
C LEU A 66 10.13 6.46 -1.41
N THR A 67 9.19 6.20 -0.50
CA THR A 67 8.02 5.37 -0.80
C THR A 67 7.14 6.01 -1.87
N VAL A 68 6.83 7.30 -1.73
CA VAL A 68 6.06 8.05 -2.73
C VAL A 68 6.81 8.12 -4.05
N ALA A 69 8.11 8.44 -4.02
CA ALA A 69 8.94 8.51 -5.22
C ALA A 69 9.03 7.16 -5.96
N GLY A 70 9.15 6.05 -5.24
CA GLY A 70 9.17 4.71 -5.83
C GLY A 70 7.85 4.34 -6.50
N ILE A 71 6.72 4.64 -5.86
CA ILE A 71 5.38 4.36 -6.42
C ILE A 71 5.14 5.25 -7.65
N VAL A 72 5.35 6.57 -7.54
CA VAL A 72 5.09 7.51 -8.63
C VAL A 72 6.09 7.32 -9.77
N GLY A 73 7.39 7.23 -9.47
CA GLY A 73 8.44 7.00 -10.46
C GLY A 73 8.28 5.66 -11.19
N GLY A 74 7.88 4.60 -10.47
CA GLY A 74 7.60 3.30 -11.07
C GLY A 74 6.41 3.28 -12.04
N THR A 75 5.45 4.20 -11.90
CA THR A 75 4.37 4.38 -12.89
C THR A 75 4.83 5.18 -14.11
N TRP A 76 5.76 6.12 -13.93
CA TRP A 76 6.27 6.97 -15.00
C TRP A 76 7.26 6.22 -15.91
N MET A 77 8.07 5.33 -15.35
CA MET A 77 9.11 4.58 -16.07
C MET A 77 8.58 3.38 -16.88
N ARG A 78 7.28 3.09 -16.83
CA ARG A 78 6.62 2.02 -17.62
C ARG A 78 6.03 2.51 -18.96
N ARG A 79 6.46 3.67 -19.45
CA ARG A 79 6.20 4.16 -20.82
C ARG A 79 7.44 3.93 -21.68
#